data_AF-A0A166RA40-F1
#
_entry.id   AF-A0A166RA40-F1
#
_cell.length_a   1.000
_cell.length_b   1.000
_cell.length_c   1.000
_cell.angle_alpha   90.00
_cell.angle_beta   90.00
_cell.angle_gamma   90.00
#
_symmetry.space_group_name_H-M   'P 1'
#
loop_
_entity.id
_entity.type
_entity.pdbx_description
1 polymer ?
#
loop_
_entity_poly.entity_id
_entity_poly.type
_entity_poly.pdbx_seq_one_letter_code
_entity_poly.pdbx_strand_id
1 'polypeptide(L)'
;MTENESERDKQGRFAEQTSDDDILRVIRESEFPAVTARWVADTVEMERRPVHQRLEELHEQGKLERGKLSSRVVIWWIPRE
;
A
#
# COMPACT_ATOMS: atom_id res chain seq x y z
N MET A 1 22.19 -27.46 12.07
CA MET A 1 20.89 -27.28 12.74
C MET A 1 20.87 -25.83 13.18
N THR A 2 20.44 -24.93 12.27
CA THR A 2 19.10 -24.25 12.23
C THR A 2 19.04 -23.15 13.31
N GLU A 3 18.76 -21.88 13.04
CA GLU A 3 17.85 -21.27 12.06
C GLU A 3 18.27 -19.84 11.64
N ASN A 4 18.11 -19.57 10.33
CA ASN A 4 17.82 -18.30 9.64
C ASN A 4 18.05 -16.95 10.36
N GLU A 5 19.25 -16.38 10.18
CA GLU A 5 19.53 -14.94 10.33
C GLU A 5 19.06 -14.12 9.11
N SER A 6 17.87 -14.43 8.59
CA SER A 6 17.36 -13.87 7.33
C SER A 6 15.98 -13.23 7.46
N GLU A 7 15.69 -12.49 8.53
CA GLU A 7 14.49 -11.67 8.57
C GLU A 7 14.73 -10.28 9.18
N ARG A 8 14.54 -9.27 8.33
CA ARG A 8 14.22 -7.87 8.68
C ARG A 8 15.37 -6.94 9.05
N ASP A 9 16.21 -6.65 8.05
CA ASP A 9 17.02 -5.42 8.01
C ASP A 9 16.83 -4.63 6.69
N LYS A 10 15.63 -4.69 6.08
CA LYS A 10 15.37 -4.19 4.71
C LYS A 10 14.12 -3.32 4.52
N GLN A 11 13.86 -2.35 5.38
CA GLN A 11 13.02 -1.21 5.00
C GLN A 11 13.60 0.07 5.57
N GLY A 12 14.01 0.96 4.66
CA GLY A 12 14.73 2.18 4.93
C GLY A 12 14.10 2.97 6.06
N ARG A 13 14.83 3.05 7.17
CA ARG A 13 14.73 4.18 8.09
C ARG A 13 14.81 5.45 7.23
N PHE A 14 13.92 6.41 7.46
CA PHE A 14 13.95 7.80 6.96
C PHE A 14 13.37 8.10 5.56
N ALA A 15 12.11 7.77 5.32
CA ALA A 15 11.18 8.83 4.89
C ALA A 15 10.37 9.18 6.14
N GLU A 16 10.15 10.45 6.45
CA GLU A 16 9.30 10.86 7.58
C GLU A 16 8.01 10.01 7.57
N GLN A 17 7.81 9.25 8.65
CA GLN A 17 7.18 7.93 8.62
C GLN A 17 5.71 7.99 8.20
N THR A 18 5.43 8.03 6.90
CA THR A 18 4.12 7.65 6.39
C THR A 18 3.91 6.20 6.83
N SER A 19 2.86 5.98 7.61
CA SER A 19 2.46 4.68 8.14
C SER A 19 1.42 4.03 7.22
N ASP A 20 1.12 2.76 7.48
CA ASP A 20 0.01 2.07 6.82
C ASP A 20 -1.34 2.74 7.10
N ASP A 21 -1.49 3.32 8.31
CA ASP A 21 -2.68 4.08 8.68
C ASP A 21 -2.83 5.37 7.88
N ASP A 22 -1.72 6.02 7.52
CA ASP A 22 -1.74 7.20 6.64
C ASP A 22 -2.18 6.83 5.22
N ILE A 23 -1.70 5.69 4.70
CA ILE A 23 -2.13 5.17 3.39
C ILE A 23 -3.63 4.86 3.42
N LEU A 24 -4.11 4.14 4.44
CA LEU A 24 -5.52 3.83 4.60
C LEU A 24 -6.38 5.09 4.75
N ARG A 25 -5.90 6.09 5.49
CA ARG A 25 -6.59 7.38 5.65
C ARG A 25 -6.74 8.09 4.30
N VAL A 26 -5.67 8.19 3.52
CA VAL A 26 -5.69 8.80 2.17
C VAL A 26 -6.66 8.07 1.23
N ILE A 27 -6.71 6.74 1.26
CA ILE A 27 -7.67 5.97 0.45
C ILE A 27 -9.11 6.19 0.93
N ARG A 28 -9.32 6.31 2.25
CA ARG A 28 -10.66 6.55 2.83
C ARG A 28 -11.19 7.96 2.54
N GLU A 29 -10.33 8.95 2.60
CA GLU A 29 -10.66 10.38 2.40
C GLU A 29 -10.68 10.78 0.92
N SER A 30 -10.22 9.89 0.04
CA SER A 30 -10.33 10.03 -1.41
C SER A 30 -11.77 10.30 -1.86
N GLU A 31 -11.93 11.27 -2.75
CA GLU A 31 -13.18 11.54 -3.47
C GLU A 31 -13.54 10.42 -4.48
N PHE A 32 -12.61 9.54 -4.79
CA PHE A 32 -12.79 8.40 -5.69
C PHE A 32 -13.17 7.12 -4.93
N PRO A 33 -14.07 6.28 -5.49
CA PRO A 33 -14.45 5.00 -4.86
C PRO A 33 -13.31 3.96 -4.84
N ALA A 34 -12.31 4.12 -5.70
CA ALA A 34 -11.11 3.31 -5.75
C ALA A 34 -9.96 4.13 -6.34
N VAL A 35 -8.73 3.82 -5.96
CA VAL A 35 -7.54 4.59 -6.33
C VAL A 35 -6.46 3.69 -6.93
N THR A 36 -5.45 4.26 -7.57
CA THR A 36 -4.30 3.50 -8.08
C THR A 36 -3.10 3.63 -7.15
N ALA A 37 -2.17 2.68 -7.19
CA ALA A 37 -0.93 2.77 -6.41
C ALA A 37 -0.10 4.02 -6.75
N ARG A 38 -0.17 4.49 -8.01
CA ARG A 38 0.45 5.75 -8.42
C ARG A 38 -0.19 6.94 -7.73
N TRP A 39 -1.52 7.01 -7.72
CA TRP A 39 -2.24 8.10 -7.06
C TRP A 39 -1.88 8.16 -5.57
N VAL A 40 -1.91 7.01 -4.88
CA VAL A 40 -1.53 6.94 -3.46
C VAL A 40 -0.11 7.45 -3.25
N ALA A 41 0.84 6.97 -4.04
CA ALA A 41 2.25 7.38 -3.96
C ALA A 41 2.45 8.88 -4.18
N ASP A 42 1.77 9.44 -5.18
CA ASP A 42 1.79 10.87 -5.46
C ASP A 42 1.16 11.67 -4.29
N THR A 43 0.13 11.13 -3.61
CA THR A 43 -0.54 11.79 -2.47
C THR A 43 0.23 11.71 -1.16
N VAL A 44 0.90 10.59 -0.86
CA VAL A 44 1.71 10.44 0.37
C VAL A 44 3.18 10.83 0.16
N GLU A 45 3.52 11.40 -1.00
CA GLU A 45 4.87 11.82 -1.37
C GLU A 45 5.92 10.70 -1.20
N MET A 46 5.54 9.47 -1.53
CA MET A 46 6.39 8.29 -1.45
C MET A 46 6.71 7.73 -2.83
N GLU A 47 7.83 7.03 -2.93
CA GLU A 47 8.13 6.23 -4.12
C GLU A 47 7.07 5.13 -4.33
N ARG A 48 6.71 4.90 -5.61
CA ARG A 48 5.64 3.97 -5.98
C ARG A 48 5.90 2.52 -5.55
N ARG A 49 7.16 2.08 -5.54
CA ARG A 49 7.51 0.69 -5.21
C ARG A 49 7.23 0.36 -3.73
N PRO A 50 7.69 1.15 -2.75
CA PRO A 50 7.29 1.00 -1.34
C PRO A 50 5.77 1.06 -1.13
N VAL A 51 5.07 1.98 -1.79
CA VAL A 51 3.61 2.08 -1.69
C VAL A 51 2.93 0.83 -2.21
N HIS A 52 3.36 0.31 -3.37
CA HIS A 52 2.81 -0.93 -3.90
C HIS A 52 3.04 -2.11 -2.95
N GLN A 53 4.21 -2.20 -2.32
CA GLN A 53 4.48 -3.26 -1.33
C GLN A 53 3.48 -3.18 -0.16
N ARG A 54 3.29 -1.99 0.41
CA ARG A 54 2.38 -1.78 1.53
C ARG A 54 0.91 -2.00 1.16
N LEU A 55 0.50 -1.62 -0.05
CA LEU A 55 -0.87 -1.90 -0.54
C LEU A 55 -1.13 -3.41 -0.64
N GLU A 56 -0.16 -4.20 -1.10
CA GLU A 56 -0.26 -5.66 -1.11
C GLU A 56 -0.32 -6.20 0.33
N GLU A 57 0.53 -5.74 1.25
CA GLU A 57 0.51 -6.15 2.67
C GLU A 57 -0.84 -5.80 3.35
N LEU A 58 -1.42 -4.64 3.05
CA LEU A 58 -2.74 -4.23 3.53
C LEU A 58 -3.87 -5.07 2.93
N HIS A 59 -3.73 -5.52 1.69
CA HIS A 59 -4.67 -6.44 1.07
C HIS A 59 -4.61 -7.83 1.68
N GLU A 60 -3.41 -8.35 1.94
CA GLU A 60 -3.22 -9.61 2.65
C GLU A 60 -3.82 -9.58 4.07
N GLN A 61 -3.83 -8.41 4.71
CA GLN A 61 -4.50 -8.17 6.00
C GLN A 61 -6.03 -7.98 5.89
N GLY A 62 -6.60 -7.98 4.68
CA GLY A 62 -8.04 -7.76 4.44
C GLY A 62 -8.50 -6.31 4.66
N LYS A 63 -7.56 -5.35 4.79
CA LYS A 63 -7.89 -3.92 4.97
C LYS A 63 -8.17 -3.22 3.65
N LEU A 64 -7.65 -3.77 2.55
CA LEU A 64 -7.89 -3.31 1.19
C LEU A 64 -8.30 -4.47 0.31
N GLU A 65 -9.09 -4.16 -0.70
CA GLU A 65 -9.35 -5.02 -1.83
C GLU A 65 -8.69 -4.44 -3.08
N ARG A 66 -8.39 -5.31 -4.04
CA ARG A 66 -7.75 -4.92 -5.30
C ARG A 66 -8.44 -5.53 -6.50
N GLY A 67 -8.37 -4.80 -7.61
CA GLY A 67 -9.04 -5.18 -8.85
C GLY A 67 -8.22 -4.76 -10.06
N LYS A 68 -8.05 -5.69 -10.99
CA LYS A 68 -7.37 -5.44 -12.26
C LYS A 68 -8.40 -5.05 -13.32
N LEU A 69 -8.45 -3.77 -13.68
CA LEU A 69 -9.33 -3.29 -14.75
C LEU A 69 -8.75 -3.53 -16.15
N SER A 70 -7.42 -3.56 -16.26
CA SER A 70 -6.72 -3.85 -17.51
C SER A 70 -5.32 -4.40 -17.25
N SER A 71 -4.55 -4.70 -18.31
CA SER A 71 -3.15 -5.13 -18.19
C SER A 71 -2.25 -4.14 -17.43
N ARG A 72 -2.62 -2.85 -17.37
CA ARG A 72 -1.81 -1.79 -16.77
C ARG A 72 -2.47 -1.07 -15.59
N VAL A 73 -3.76 -1.33 -15.35
CA VAL A 73 -4.54 -0.59 -14.34
C VAL A 73 -5.00 -1.56 -13.25
N VAL A 74 -4.44 -1.36 -12.06
CA VAL A 74 -4.86 -1.98 -10.81
C VAL A 74 -5.40 -0.88 -9.91
N ILE A 75 -6.60 -1.11 -9.39
CA ILE A 75 -7.28 -0.24 -8.45
C ILE A 75 -7.37 -0.89 -7.08
N TRP A 76 -7.43 -0.05 -6.05
CA TRP A 76 -7.44 -0.40 -4.64
C TRP A 76 -8.58 0.34 -3.95
N TRP A 77 -9.31 -0.34 -3.08
CA TRP A 77 -10.40 0.27 -2.32
C TRP A 77 -10.54 -0.37 -0.94
N ILE A 78 -11.17 0.36 -0.02
CA ILE A 78 -11.59 -0.18 1.27
C ILE A 78 -12.86 -1.01 1.05
N PRO A 79 -12.90 -2.30 1.42
CA PRO A 79 -14.11 -3.10 1.31
C PRO A 79 -15.26 -2.45 2.10
N ARG A 80 -16.46 -2.44 1.51
CA ARG A 80 -17.68 -2.02 2.21
C ARG A 80 -18.16 -3.18 3.08
N GLU A 81 -18.64 -2.84 4.28
CA GLU A 81 -19.38 -3.77 5.15
C GLU A 81 -20.66 -4.30 4.49
#